data_AF-A0A7X8I2Q7-F1
#
_entry.id   AF-A0A7X8I2Q7-F1
#
_cell.length_a   1.000
_cell.length_b   1.000
_cell.length_c   1.000
_cell.angle_alpha   90.00
_cell.angle_beta   90.00
_cell.angle_gamma   90.00
#
_symmetry.space_group_name_H-M   'P 1'
#
loop_
_entity.id
_entity.type
_entity.pdbx_description
1 polymer ?
#
loop_
_entity_poly.entity_id
_entity_poly.type
_entity_poly.pdbx_seq_one_letter_code
_entity_poly.pdbx_strand_id
1 'polypeptide(L)'
;IDMDKDASRQKVISLLAEELKKDKTRTKILGITKLGLVEMTRKKVYQDLEEVLLQKCPYCDGKGKVLSKETMALNARRRIISRSTNRKAPGHLIRLHPDVAAKLTRSHDKGLQDLMDKTGKKIIVQEDEELHMEEIEMEDFWPSMDNDSKDESKING
;
A
#
# COMPACT_ATOMS: atom_id res chain seq x y z
N ILE A 1 -29.08 -12.02 -23.12
CA ILE A 1 -30.14 -11.42 -23.96
C ILE A 1 -29.94 -11.99 -25.34
N ASP A 2 -30.89 -12.79 -25.80
CA ASP A 2 -30.76 -13.47 -27.09
C ASP A 2 -31.26 -12.59 -28.23
N MET A 3 -30.57 -12.71 -29.37
CA MET A 3 -30.89 -11.98 -30.58
C MET A 3 -31.08 -12.98 -31.72
N ASP A 4 -32.28 -13.02 -32.30
CA ASP A 4 -32.62 -13.97 -33.38
C ASP A 4 -32.10 -13.51 -34.76
N LYS A 5 -31.97 -12.20 -34.95
CA LYS A 5 -31.52 -11.61 -36.22
C LYS A 5 -30.01 -11.44 -36.23
N ASP A 6 -29.36 -11.99 -37.24
CA ASP A 6 -27.91 -11.82 -37.46
C ASP A 6 -27.52 -10.34 -37.60
N ALA A 7 -28.35 -9.54 -38.27
CA ALA A 7 -28.18 -8.09 -38.38
C ALA A 7 -28.13 -7.38 -37.01
N SER A 8 -28.91 -7.85 -36.02
CA SER A 8 -28.88 -7.29 -34.66
C SER A 8 -27.56 -7.64 -33.96
N ARG A 9 -27.08 -8.87 -34.12
CA ARG A 9 -25.78 -9.32 -33.58
C ARG A 9 -24.63 -8.51 -34.15
N GLN A 10 -24.62 -8.33 -35.47
CA GLN A 10 -23.63 -7.53 -36.19
C GLN A 10 -23.62 -6.08 -35.67
N LYS A 11 -24.80 -5.49 -35.45
CA LYS A 11 -24.94 -4.12 -34.94
C LYS A 11 -24.38 -3.97 -33.52
N VAL A 12 -24.62 -4.95 -32.65
CA VAL A 12 -24.06 -4.94 -31.28
C VAL A 12 -22.54 -5.05 -31.33
N ILE A 13 -21.98 -5.96 -32.13
CA ILE A 13 -20.53 -6.12 -32.29
C ILE A 13 -19.89 -4.86 -32.88
N SER A 14 -20.51 -4.23 -33.88
CA SER A 14 -19.98 -2.99 -34.46
C SER A 14 -19.98 -1.85 -33.46
N LEU A 15 -21.06 -1.68 -32.69
CA LEU A 15 -21.14 -0.66 -31.64
C LEU A 15 -20.11 -0.91 -30.54
N LEU A 16 -19.96 -2.17 -30.10
CA LEU A 16 -18.93 -2.55 -29.14
C LEU A 16 -17.52 -2.27 -29.67
N ALA A 17 -17.26 -2.56 -30.94
CA ALA A 17 -15.98 -2.27 -31.58
C ALA A 17 -15.68 -0.76 -31.63
N GLU A 18 -16.66 0.07 -32.01
CA GLU A 18 -16.51 1.53 -32.02
C GLU A 18 -16.22 2.09 -30.62
N GLU A 19 -16.94 1.63 -29.60
CA GLU A 19 -16.72 2.08 -28.22
C GLU A 19 -15.35 1.64 -27.69
N LEU A 20 -14.91 0.42 -28.03
CA LEU A 20 -13.60 -0.09 -27.62
C LEU A 20 -12.42 0.63 -28.29
N LYS A 21 -12.61 1.37 -29.39
CA LYS A 21 -11.55 2.23 -29.97
C LYS A 21 -11.11 3.35 -29.02
N LYS A 22 -11.97 3.73 -28.05
CA LYS A 22 -11.66 4.73 -27.03
C LYS A 22 -10.74 4.17 -25.93
N ASP A 23 -10.64 2.84 -25.80
CA ASP A 23 -9.72 2.19 -24.86
C ASP A 23 -8.28 2.29 -25.40
N LYS A 24 -7.37 2.76 -24.54
CA LYS A 24 -5.94 2.85 -24.85
C LYS A 24 -5.26 1.48 -24.97
N THR A 25 -5.95 0.43 -24.52
CA THR A 25 -5.46 -0.95 -24.48
C THR A 25 -5.83 -1.71 -25.75
N ARG A 26 -4.84 -2.41 -26.34
CA ARG A 26 -5.08 -3.25 -27.52
C ARG A 26 -6.13 -4.32 -27.21
N THR A 27 -7.25 -4.25 -27.90
CA THR A 27 -8.41 -5.13 -27.74
C THR A 27 -8.77 -5.76 -29.07
N LYS A 28 -9.14 -7.05 -29.07
CA LYS A 28 -9.58 -7.80 -30.25
C LYS A 28 -10.88 -8.52 -29.91
N ILE A 29 -11.93 -8.26 -30.69
CA ILE A 29 -13.19 -8.98 -30.63
C ILE A 29 -13.11 -10.17 -31.58
N LEU A 30 -13.47 -11.36 -31.11
CA LEU A 30 -13.46 -12.61 -31.88
C LEU A 30 -14.86 -12.97 -32.40
N GLY A 31 -15.92 -12.41 -31.80
CA GLY A 31 -17.30 -12.54 -32.25
C GLY A 31 -18.24 -13.01 -31.14
N ILE A 32 -19.44 -13.47 -31.53
CA ILE A 32 -20.37 -14.11 -30.60
C ILE A 32 -20.23 -15.62 -30.74
N THR A 33 -20.00 -16.30 -29.63
CA THR A 33 -19.95 -17.76 -29.54
C THR A 33 -21.32 -18.39 -29.80
N LYS A 34 -21.35 -19.71 -30.06
CA LYS A 34 -22.61 -20.46 -30.18
C LYS A 34 -23.51 -20.39 -28.94
N LEU A 35 -22.93 -20.08 -27.78
CA LEU A 35 -23.64 -19.90 -26.50
C LEU A 35 -24.15 -18.47 -26.30
N GLY A 36 -24.01 -17.57 -27.28
CA GLY A 36 -24.44 -16.18 -27.17
C GLY A 36 -23.49 -15.28 -26.38
N LEU A 37 -22.30 -15.76 -26.00
CA LEU A 37 -21.28 -14.96 -25.30
C LEU A 37 -20.41 -14.21 -26.31
N VAL A 38 -20.07 -12.96 -26.03
CA VAL A 38 -19.06 -12.23 -26.80
C VAL A 38 -17.67 -12.68 -26.37
N GLU A 39 -16.89 -13.19 -27.31
CA GLU A 39 -15.50 -13.55 -27.08
C GLU A 39 -14.58 -12.40 -27.49
N MET A 40 -13.69 -11.99 -26.58
CA MET A 40 -12.74 -10.91 -26.81
C MET A 40 -11.46 -11.12 -26.01
N THR A 41 -10.36 -10.57 -26.53
CA THR A 41 -9.07 -10.50 -25.83
C THR A 41 -8.69 -9.04 -25.64
N ARG A 42 -8.24 -8.68 -24.44
CA ARG A 42 -7.74 -7.35 -24.10
C ARG A 42 -6.36 -7.50 -23.49
N LYS A 43 -5.35 -6.82 -24.04
CA LYS A 43 -3.97 -6.92 -23.55
C LYS A 43 -3.90 -6.49 -22.08
N LYS A 44 -3.25 -7.27 -21.21
CA LYS A 44 -2.91 -6.80 -19.85
C LYS A 44 -1.75 -5.79 -19.96
N VAL A 45 -1.97 -4.54 -19.60
CA VAL A 45 -0.99 -3.43 -19.79
C VAL A 45 -0.33 -3.01 -18.47
N TYR A 46 -0.89 -3.37 -17.32
CA TYR A 46 -0.36 -3.05 -15.99
C TYR A 46 -0.43 -4.26 -15.06
N GLN A 47 0.45 -4.33 -14.06
CA GLN A 47 0.12 -5.07 -12.84
C GLN A 47 -1.16 -4.45 -12.29
N ASP A 48 -2.17 -5.26 -11.97
CA ASP A 48 -3.41 -4.73 -11.41
C ASP A 48 -3.06 -3.88 -10.20
N LEU A 49 -3.74 -2.74 -10.00
CA LEU A 49 -3.50 -1.89 -8.82
C LEU A 49 -3.55 -2.71 -7.52
N GLU A 50 -4.41 -3.72 -7.52
CA GLU A 50 -4.52 -4.73 -6.47
C GLU A 50 -3.21 -5.51 -6.22
N GLU A 51 -2.48 -5.86 -7.28
CA GLU A 51 -1.22 -6.59 -7.22
C GLU A 51 -0.07 -5.73 -6.66
N VAL A 52 -0.18 -4.41 -6.77
CA VAL A 52 0.77 -3.45 -6.19
C VAL A 52 0.43 -3.14 -4.72
N LEU A 53 -0.86 -2.95 -4.43
CA LEU A 53 -1.32 -2.54 -3.11
C LEU A 53 -1.47 -3.69 -2.13
N LEU A 54 -1.73 -4.90 -2.62
CA LEU A 54 -2.04 -6.07 -1.79
C LEU A 54 -0.99 -7.17 -1.95
N GLN A 55 -0.85 -7.96 -0.90
CA GLN A 55 -0.13 -9.23 -0.89
C GLN A 55 -1.07 -10.35 -0.44
N LYS A 56 -0.71 -11.61 -0.73
CA LYS A 56 -1.41 -12.75 -0.14
C LYS A 56 -1.29 -12.68 1.39
N CYS A 57 -2.39 -12.92 2.07
CA CYS A 57 -2.42 -12.86 3.53
C CYS A 57 -1.51 -13.97 4.12
N PRO A 58 -0.47 -13.62 4.90
CA PRO A 58 0.44 -14.59 5.48
C PRO A 58 -0.20 -15.38 6.63
N TYR A 59 -1.35 -14.94 7.15
CA TYR A 59 -2.01 -15.52 8.32
C TYR A 59 -3.10 -16.55 8.00
N CYS A 60 -3.55 -16.64 6.74
CA CYS A 60 -4.65 -17.53 6.34
C CYS A 60 -4.33 -18.42 5.14
N ASP A 61 -3.06 -18.78 4.96
CA ASP A 61 -2.57 -19.57 3.83
C ASP A 61 -2.95 -18.98 2.45
N GLY A 62 -3.02 -17.64 2.36
CA GLY A 62 -3.36 -16.95 1.12
C GLY A 62 -4.82 -17.08 0.67
N LYS A 63 -5.75 -17.50 1.55
CA LYS A 63 -7.21 -17.45 1.29
C LYS A 63 -7.71 -16.02 1.09
N GLY A 64 -7.08 -15.06 1.76
CA GLY A 64 -7.35 -13.63 1.67
C GLY A 64 -6.15 -12.84 1.18
N LYS A 65 -6.36 -11.52 1.07
CA LYS A 65 -5.34 -10.53 0.76
C LYS A 65 -5.31 -9.47 1.86
N VAL A 66 -4.14 -8.90 2.07
CA VAL A 66 -3.86 -7.81 3.02
C VAL A 66 -3.02 -6.76 2.31
N LEU A 67 -2.95 -5.55 2.83
CA LEU A 67 -2.06 -4.51 2.30
C LEU A 67 -0.61 -5.01 2.24
N SER A 68 0.08 -4.69 1.15
CA SER A 68 1.49 -5.01 0.98
C SER A 68 2.34 -4.28 2.04
N LYS A 69 3.49 -4.86 2.40
CA LYS A 69 4.43 -4.27 3.37
C LYS A 69 4.85 -2.86 2.94
N GLU A 70 5.01 -2.67 1.63
CA GLU A 70 5.28 -1.39 0.98
C GLU A 70 4.13 -0.38 1.18
N THR A 71 2.89 -0.81 0.97
CA THR A 71 1.71 0.04 1.16
C THR A 71 1.53 0.42 2.62
N MET A 72 1.76 -0.52 3.54
CA MET A 72 1.73 -0.26 4.98
C MET A 72 2.80 0.73 5.43
N ALA A 73 4.03 0.62 4.91
CA ALA A 73 5.08 1.59 5.19
C ALA A 73 4.74 3.00 4.68
N LEU A 74 4.15 3.12 3.47
CA LEU A 74 3.65 4.40 2.95
C LEU A 74 2.54 4.99 3.82
N ASN A 75 1.62 4.15 4.30
CA ASN A 75 0.55 4.57 5.21
C ASN A 75 1.10 5.05 6.56
N ALA A 76 2.06 4.33 7.14
CA ALA A 76 2.76 4.75 8.35
C ALA A 76 3.44 6.11 8.16
N ARG A 77 4.20 6.28 7.08
CA ARG A 77 4.84 7.56 6.75
C ARG A 77 3.86 8.73 6.63
N ARG A 78 2.74 8.54 5.94
CA ARG A 78 1.69 9.58 5.83
C ARG A 78 1.11 9.95 7.19
N ARG A 79 0.83 8.95 8.04
CA ARG A 79 0.33 9.17 9.39
C ARG A 79 1.35 9.90 10.26
N ILE A 80 2.64 9.55 10.16
CA ILE A 80 3.74 10.25 10.84
C ILE A 80 3.79 11.71 10.43
N ILE A 81 3.82 12.01 9.12
CA ILE A 81 3.83 13.39 8.60
C ILE A 81 2.64 14.19 9.15
N SER A 82 1.42 13.66 8.99
CA SER A 82 0.21 14.32 9.46
C SER A 82 0.23 14.58 10.97
N ARG A 83 0.71 13.62 11.76
CA ARG A 83 0.78 13.76 13.21
C ARG A 83 1.86 14.75 13.64
N SER A 84 3.03 14.72 13.00
CA SER A 84 4.13 15.66 13.24
C SER A 84 3.78 17.09 12.86
N THR A 85 2.90 17.34 11.88
CA THR A 85 2.45 18.70 11.57
C THR A 85 1.30 19.18 12.45
N ASN A 86 0.43 18.27 12.92
CA ASN A 86 -0.83 18.66 13.57
C ASN A 86 -0.82 18.58 15.11
N ARG A 87 0.09 17.81 15.72
CA ARG A 87 0.19 17.70 17.19
C ARG A 87 1.27 18.61 17.76
N LYS A 88 1.26 18.88 19.06
CA LYS A 88 2.30 19.68 19.74
C LYS A 88 3.37 18.83 20.46
N ALA A 89 3.21 17.51 20.50
CA ALA A 89 4.15 16.63 21.18
C ALA A 89 5.58 16.77 20.60
N PRO A 90 6.62 16.74 21.46
CA PRO A 90 8.01 16.88 21.04
C PRO A 90 8.55 15.65 20.30
N GLY A 91 7.83 14.53 20.35
CA GLY A 91 8.12 13.39 19.49
C GLY A 91 6.97 12.41 19.38
N HIS A 92 7.19 11.37 18.59
CA HIS A 92 6.25 10.27 18.38
C HIS A 92 6.98 8.93 18.44
N LEU A 93 6.40 7.97 19.16
CA LEU A 93 6.79 6.56 19.12
C LEU A 93 5.83 5.83 18.19
N ILE A 94 6.37 5.09 17.23
CA ILE A 94 5.62 4.35 16.22
C ILE A 94 5.96 2.87 16.37
N ARG A 95 4.98 2.04 16.74
CA ARG A 95 5.14 0.58 16.78
C ARG A 95 4.56 -0.04 15.52
N LEU A 96 5.32 -0.96 14.93
CA LEU A 96 5.00 -1.64 13.67
C LEU A 96 5.49 -3.08 13.73
N HIS A 97 4.82 -3.97 13.00
CA HIS A 97 5.37 -5.29 12.71
C HIS A 97 6.74 -5.18 12.00
N PRO A 98 7.74 -6.03 12.32
CA PRO A 98 9.11 -5.91 11.78
C PRO A 98 9.17 -5.83 10.25
N ASP A 99 8.31 -6.59 9.57
CA ASP A 99 8.20 -6.56 8.11
C ASP A 99 7.87 -5.17 7.53
N VAL A 100 7.04 -4.40 8.22
CA VAL A 100 6.64 -3.05 7.80
C VAL A 100 7.69 -2.04 8.23
N ALA A 101 8.22 -2.19 9.45
CA ALA A 101 9.30 -1.34 9.97
C ALA A 101 10.53 -1.39 9.06
N ALA A 102 10.94 -2.59 8.63
CA ALA A 102 12.03 -2.77 7.68
C ALA A 102 11.78 -2.03 6.36
N LYS A 103 10.54 -1.94 5.86
CA LYS A 103 10.22 -1.18 4.64
C LYS A 103 10.25 0.32 4.86
N LEU A 104 9.92 0.78 6.07
CA LEU A 104 9.96 2.19 6.45
C LEU A 104 11.42 2.67 6.65
N THR A 105 12.31 1.87 7.21
CA THR A 105 13.66 2.28 7.65
C THR A 105 14.79 1.95 6.66
N ARG A 106 14.64 0.93 5.80
CA ARG A 106 15.72 0.36 4.96
C ARG A 106 16.45 1.32 4.02
N SER A 107 15.92 2.51 3.76
CA SER A 107 16.52 3.45 2.79
C SER A 107 17.19 4.68 3.40
N HIS A 108 17.36 4.76 4.73
CA HIS A 108 17.57 6.04 5.43
C HIS A 108 16.57 7.06 4.88
N ASP A 109 15.29 6.88 5.21
CA ASP A 109 14.21 7.64 4.59
C ASP A 109 14.46 9.14 4.76
N LYS A 110 15.04 9.76 3.73
CA LYS A 110 15.38 11.19 3.71
C LYS A 110 14.17 12.02 4.05
N GLY A 111 12.97 11.56 3.69
CA GLY A 111 11.75 12.28 4.04
C GLY A 111 11.37 12.22 5.51
N LEU A 112 11.72 11.16 6.24
CA LEU A 112 11.57 11.14 7.70
C LEU A 112 12.62 12.04 8.36
N GLN A 113 13.86 12.01 7.87
CA GLN A 113 14.91 12.92 8.36
C GLN A 113 14.53 14.39 8.13
N ASP A 114 14.17 14.75 6.90
CA ASP A 114 13.72 16.10 6.54
C ASP A 114 12.52 16.54 7.39
N LEU A 115 11.62 15.61 7.73
CA LEU A 115 10.48 15.89 8.59
C LEU A 115 10.93 16.18 10.04
N MET A 116 11.85 15.39 10.59
CA MET A 116 12.42 15.62 11.92
C MET A 116 13.12 16.98 11.96
N ASP A 117 13.94 17.30 10.96
CA ASP A 117 14.67 18.56 10.87
C ASP A 117 13.73 19.77 10.75
N LYS A 118 12.65 19.65 9.95
CA LYS A 118 11.66 20.73 9.77
C LYS A 118 10.75 20.93 10.98
N THR A 119 10.36 19.85 11.65
CA THR A 119 9.39 19.92 12.75
C THR A 119 10.05 20.03 14.12
N GLY A 120 11.36 19.74 14.22
CA GLY A 120 12.09 19.65 15.49
C GLY A 120 11.66 18.46 16.36
N LYS A 121 10.88 17.52 15.80
CA LYS A 121 10.30 16.41 16.56
C LYS A 121 11.07 15.12 16.40
N LYS A 122 11.24 14.40 17.51
CA LYS A 122 11.86 13.07 17.51
C LYS A 122 10.87 12.01 17.03
N ILE A 123 11.27 11.16 16.09
CA ILE A 123 10.48 10.03 15.60
C ILE A 123 11.23 8.75 15.96
N ILE A 124 10.59 7.87 16.73
CA ILE A 124 11.16 6.59 17.15
C ILE A 124 10.31 5.48 16.52
N VAL A 125 10.94 4.60 15.74
CA VAL A 125 10.29 3.41 15.19
C VAL A 125 10.70 2.21 16.04
N GLN A 126 9.71 1.50 16.58
CA GLN A 126 9.91 0.29 17.37
C GLN A 126 9.24 -0.89 16.65
N GLU A 127 9.96 -2.00 16.59
CA GLU A 127 9.46 -3.25 16.02
C GLU A 127 8.71 -4.04 17.09
N ASP A 128 7.55 -4.60 16.73
CA ASP A 128 6.70 -5.39 17.62
C ASP A 128 6.10 -6.57 16.83
N GLU A 129 6.52 -7.80 17.19
CA GLU A 129 6.08 -9.03 16.53
C GLU A 129 4.64 -9.42 16.86
N GLU A 130 4.07 -8.89 17.96
CA GLU A 130 2.70 -9.18 18.36
C GLU A 130 1.68 -8.38 17.55
N LEU A 131 2.11 -7.28 16.92
CA LEU A 131 1.26 -6.46 16.06
C LEU A 131 0.97 -7.14 14.72
N HIS A 132 -0.29 -7.09 14.29
CA HIS A 132 -0.65 -7.52 12.94
C HIS A 132 0.01 -6.58 11.91
N MET A 133 0.37 -7.09 10.71
CA MET A 133 1.07 -6.28 9.70
C MET A 133 0.29 -5.06 9.20
N GLU A 134 -1.03 -5.04 9.38
CA GLU A 134 -1.90 -3.91 9.03
C GLU A 134 -2.17 -2.95 10.19
N GLU A 135 -1.60 -3.22 11.36
CA GLU A 135 -1.71 -2.37 12.55
C GLU A 135 -0.54 -1.38 12.64
N ILE A 136 -0.86 -0.17 13.08
CA ILE A 136 0.12 0.90 13.32
C ILE A 136 -0.31 1.64 14.58
N GLU A 137 0.47 1.48 15.64
CA GLU A 137 0.28 2.21 16.89
C GLU A 137 1.19 3.43 16.94
N MET A 138 0.65 4.53 17.46
CA MET A 138 1.40 5.78 17.59
C MET A 138 1.07 6.50 18.88
N GLU A 139 2.12 6.71 19.68
CA GLU A 139 2.07 7.41 20.94
C GLU A 139 2.83 8.73 20.83
N ASP A 140 2.36 9.74 21.57
CA ASP A 140 3.11 10.98 21.71
C ASP A 140 4.22 10.76 22.73
N PHE A 141 5.45 10.96 22.29
CA PHE A 141 6.63 10.91 23.15
C PHE A 141 6.82 12.27 23.80
N TRP A 142 6.83 12.28 25.13
CA TRP A 142 7.27 13.40 25.94
C TRP A 142 8.53 12.95 26.64
N PRO A 143 9.72 13.41 26.21
CA PRO A 143 10.92 13.18 27.00
C PRO A 143 10.67 13.87 28.34
N SER A 144 10.63 13.08 29.41
CA SER A 144 10.94 13.59 30.73
C SER A 144 12.26 14.35 30.56
N MET A 145 12.24 15.66 30.77
CA MET A 145 13.48 16.37 31.04
C MET A 145 14.07 15.70 32.27
N ASP A 146 15.12 14.89 32.09
CA ASP A 146 16.17 14.53 33.05
C ASP A 146 16.85 13.21 32.62
N ASN A 147 17.96 13.33 31.89
CA ASN A 147 19.27 12.77 32.26
C ASN A 147 20.28 12.92 31.11
N ASP A 148 20.81 14.14 30.97
CA ASP A 148 22.24 14.27 30.72
C ASP A 148 22.95 14.01 32.06
N SER A 149 23.53 12.82 32.23
CA SER A 149 24.80 12.54 32.94
C SER A 149 24.88 11.11 33.51
N LYS A 150 26.03 10.47 33.20
CA LYS A 150 26.63 9.24 33.77
C LYS A 150 26.03 7.92 33.26
N ASP A 151 26.80 6.90 32.89
CA ASP A 151 28.21 6.60 33.11
C ASP A 151 28.68 5.63 32.01
N GLU A 152 29.87 5.89 31.46
CA GLU A 152 30.72 4.82 30.94
C GLU A 152 31.06 3.90 32.13
N SER A 153 30.69 2.62 32.08
CA SER A 153 31.56 1.49 32.45
C SER A 153 30.75 0.22 32.79
N LYS A 154 31.35 -0.91 32.40
CA LYS A 154 31.07 -2.31 32.79
C LYS A 154 30.13 -3.11 31.90
N ILE A 155 30.71 -3.72 30.86
CA ILE A 155 30.49 -5.15 30.59
C ILE A 155 31.86 -5.79 30.30
N ASN A 156 32.55 -6.17 31.38
CA ASN A 156 33.45 -7.32 31.40
C ASN A 156 32.96 -8.16 32.58
N GLY A 157 32.45 -9.35 32.27
CA GLY A 157 31.95 -10.35 33.20
C GLY A 157 31.68 -11.62 32.44
#